data_AF-A0A8C0NPV1-F1
#
_entry.id   AF-A0A8C0NPV1-F1
#
_cell.length_a   1.000
_cell.length_b   1.000
_cell.length_c   1.000
_cell.angle_alpha   90.00
_cell.angle_beta   90.00
_cell.angle_gamma   90.00
#
_symmetry.space_group_name_H-M   'P 1'
#
loop_
_entity.id
_entity.type
_entity.pdbx_description
1 polymer ?
#
loop_
_entity_poly.entity_id
_entity_poly.type
_entity_poly.pdbx_seq_one_letter_code
_entity_poly.pdbx_strand_id
1 'polypeptide(L)'
;MNIYIYIEREREKRETEKGEDEKFDALKDDDSGDHDQNEENKSQGSSKRKAVVPGPAEHPLQYNYTFWYSRRTPSRSTSSQSYEQNIKQIGTFASVEQFWRFYSHMVCPGDLTGHSDFHLFKEGIKPMWEDDANKNGGKWIIQLQKGLASHCWENLILAMLGKQFIVGEICGAVVSVRFQEDIISIWNKTASDLATTAHIRDTLRRVLKLPPNTIMEHKTHTNSIKMPAPHSLQNDSIHTTIVYDRVFL
;
A
#
# COMPACT_ATOMS: atom_id res chain seq x y z
N MET A 1 5.82 19.55 -15.83
CA MET A 1 6.51 18.25 -15.66
C MET A 1 5.48 17.16 -15.38
N ASN A 2 5.62 15.95 -15.91
CA ASN A 2 4.73 14.84 -15.57
C ASN A 2 4.89 14.52 -14.07
N ILE A 3 3.78 14.51 -13.31
CA ILE A 3 3.80 14.30 -11.85
C ILE A 3 4.47 12.97 -11.47
N TYR A 4 4.34 11.95 -12.32
CA TYR A 4 5.00 10.67 -12.11
C TYR A 4 6.53 10.80 -12.21
N ILE A 5 7.04 11.52 -13.22
CA ILE A 5 8.48 11.79 -13.36
C ILE A 5 9.01 12.57 -12.16
N TYR A 6 8.21 13.51 -11.61
CA TYR A 6 8.59 14.22 -10.40
C TYR A 6 8.69 13.28 -9.20
N ILE A 7 7.67 12.43 -8.99
CA ILE A 7 7.65 11.44 -7.92
C ILE A 7 8.89 10.53 -7.98
N GLU A 8 9.23 10.01 -9.16
CA GLU A 8 10.42 9.15 -9.32
C GLU A 8 11.73 9.92 -9.08
N ARG A 9 11.83 11.19 -9.49
CA ARG A 9 13.00 12.03 -9.15
C ARG A 9 13.14 12.26 -7.65
N GLU A 10 12.03 12.49 -6.95
CA GLU A 10 12.03 12.65 -5.49
C GLU A 10 12.38 11.34 -4.78
N ARG A 11 12.00 10.18 -5.34
CA ARG A 11 12.46 8.87 -4.89
C ARG A 11 13.99 8.75 -5.00
N GLU A 12 14.55 9.01 -6.18
CA GLU A 12 16.00 8.90 -6.44
C GLU A 12 16.82 9.77 -5.49
N LYS A 13 16.41 11.03 -5.27
CA LYS A 13 17.08 11.93 -4.31
C LYS A 13 17.11 11.36 -2.90
N ARG A 14 16.02 10.75 -2.46
CA ARG A 14 15.92 10.18 -1.11
C ARG A 14 16.72 8.90 -0.95
N GLU A 15 16.85 8.10 -2.01
CA GLU A 15 17.73 6.94 -2.03
C GLU A 15 19.20 7.38 -1.90
N THR A 16 19.59 8.49 -2.56
CA THR A 16 20.95 9.06 -2.40
C THR A 16 21.20 9.64 -1.01
N GLU A 17 20.24 10.36 -0.42
CA GLU A 17 20.36 10.94 0.92
C GLU A 17 20.49 9.86 2.00
N LYS A 18 19.68 8.79 1.92
CA LYS A 18 19.77 7.65 2.86
C LYS A 18 21.13 6.96 2.83
N GLY A 19 21.70 6.77 1.64
CA GLY A 19 23.02 6.16 1.50
C GLY A 19 24.16 7.02 2.06
N GLU A 20 23.99 8.35 2.11
CA GLU A 20 24.95 9.27 2.73
C GLU A 20 24.83 9.26 4.26
N ASP A 21 23.62 9.21 4.81
CA ASP A 21 23.37 9.13 6.26
C ASP A 21 23.89 7.80 6.84
N GLU A 22 23.59 6.66 6.20
CA GLU A 22 24.10 5.34 6.64
C GLU A 22 25.63 5.26 6.59
N LYS A 23 26.27 5.94 5.63
CA LYS A 23 27.73 6.03 5.54
C LYS A 23 28.33 6.88 6.66
N PHE A 24 27.60 7.88 7.15
CA PHE A 24 28.05 8.73 8.25
C PHE A 24 27.85 8.05 9.62
N ASP A 25 26.76 7.26 9.77
CA ASP A 25 26.51 6.47 10.98
C ASP A 25 27.44 5.27 11.09
N ALA A 26 27.82 4.62 9.98
CA ALA A 26 28.84 3.57 9.96
C ALA A 26 30.26 4.05 10.37
N LEU A 27 30.46 5.35 10.55
CA LEU A 27 31.71 5.94 11.05
C LEU A 27 31.66 6.29 12.55
N LYS A 28 30.58 5.94 13.26
CA LYS A 28 30.41 6.21 14.69
C LYS A 28 30.04 4.93 15.46
N ASP A 29 30.95 3.97 15.51
CA ASP A 29 30.89 2.89 16.48
C ASP A 29 31.87 3.17 17.63
N ASP A 30 31.35 3.83 18.68
CA ASP A 30 31.69 3.62 20.10
C ASP A 30 30.94 4.68 20.93
N ASP A 31 29.80 4.32 21.50
CA ASP A 31 29.55 4.40 22.95
C ASP A 31 28.08 4.07 23.26
N SER A 32 27.93 3.16 24.21
CA SER A 32 26.69 2.60 24.75
C SER A 32 25.95 3.56 25.68
N GLY A 33 24.62 3.62 25.60
CA GLY A 33 23.81 4.37 26.55
C GLY A 33 22.32 4.17 26.40
N ASP A 34 21.80 3.18 27.12
CA ASP A 34 20.40 2.88 27.34
C ASP A 34 19.65 4.03 28.04
N HIS A 35 18.49 4.44 27.54
CA HIS A 35 17.43 4.98 28.40
C HIS A 35 16.03 4.92 27.78
N ASP A 36 15.24 4.03 28.36
CA ASP A 36 13.81 3.80 28.20
C ASP A 36 12.99 4.89 28.95
N GLN A 37 12.07 5.61 28.26
CA GLN A 37 10.93 6.28 28.90
C GLN A 37 9.68 6.31 27.99
N ASN A 38 8.63 5.63 28.47
CA ASN A 38 7.24 5.72 28.06
C ASN A 38 6.63 7.09 28.42
N GLU A 39 5.89 7.71 27.49
CA GLU A 39 4.83 8.65 27.85
C GLU A 39 3.54 8.39 27.04
N GLU A 40 2.49 8.08 27.79
CA GLU A 40 1.10 8.09 27.33
C GLU A 40 0.66 9.52 27.02
N ASN A 41 -0.02 9.74 25.88
CA ASN A 41 -0.79 10.96 25.69
C ASN A 41 -2.18 10.69 25.11
N LYS A 42 -3.18 10.79 26.00
CA LYS A 42 -4.60 10.94 25.68
C LYS A 42 -4.89 12.41 25.40
N SER A 43 -5.42 12.71 24.21
CA SER A 43 -6.29 13.87 24.01
C SER A 43 -7.16 13.70 22.76
N GLN A 44 -8.39 13.22 22.95
CA GLN A 44 -9.46 13.36 21.96
C GLN A 44 -10.12 14.73 22.13
N GLY A 45 -9.70 15.69 21.31
CA GLY A 45 -10.46 16.91 21.04
C GLY A 45 -11.01 16.82 19.61
N SER A 46 -12.33 16.91 19.43
CA SER A 46 -12.97 16.97 18.12
C SER A 46 -12.74 18.34 17.47
N SER A 47 -11.52 18.61 17.03
CA SER A 47 -11.27 19.72 16.12
C SER A 47 -11.81 19.32 14.75
N LYS A 48 -12.73 20.12 14.18
CA LYS A 48 -13.08 20.05 12.76
C LYS A 48 -11.77 20.08 11.96
N ARG A 49 -11.35 18.92 11.45
CA ARG A 49 -10.08 18.79 10.72
C ARG A 49 -10.15 19.73 9.52
N LYS A 50 -9.22 20.70 9.44
CA LYS A 50 -9.08 21.54 8.25
C LYS A 50 -8.83 20.63 7.05
N ALA A 51 -9.42 20.97 5.91
CA ALA A 51 -9.14 20.27 4.66
C ALA A 51 -7.63 20.32 4.38
N VAL A 52 -7.06 19.17 4.03
CA VAL A 52 -5.65 19.08 3.66
C VAL A 52 -5.48 19.68 2.27
N VAL A 53 -4.59 20.66 2.15
CA VAL A 53 -4.29 21.36 0.89
C VAL A 53 -2.78 21.36 0.64
N PRO A 54 -2.35 21.37 -0.63
CA PRO A 54 -0.93 21.54 -0.97
C PRO A 54 -0.39 22.89 -0.47
N GLY A 55 0.86 22.90 -0.03
CA GLY A 55 1.60 24.12 0.30
C GLY A 55 1.99 24.94 -0.94
N PRO A 56 2.41 26.22 -0.77
CA PRO A 56 2.68 27.14 -1.89
C PRO A 56 3.75 26.70 -2.92
N ALA A 57 4.63 25.76 -2.54
CA ALA A 57 5.69 25.23 -3.40
C ALA A 57 5.62 23.70 -3.56
N GLU A 58 4.50 23.10 -3.15
CA GLU A 58 4.29 21.66 -3.23
C GLU A 58 3.63 21.26 -4.55
N HIS A 59 3.87 20.03 -4.99
CA HIS A 59 3.35 19.49 -6.23
C HIS A 59 2.01 18.78 -5.97
N PRO A 60 0.88 19.35 -6.43
CA PRO A 60 -0.45 18.82 -6.12
C PRO A 60 -0.69 17.46 -6.78
N LEU A 61 -1.29 16.55 -6.02
CA LEU A 61 -1.82 15.29 -6.54
C LEU A 61 -3.20 15.52 -7.19
N GLN A 62 -3.69 14.55 -7.97
CA GLN A 62 -5.05 14.65 -8.54
C GLN A 62 -6.14 14.59 -7.49
N TYR A 63 -5.90 13.78 -6.47
CA TYR A 63 -6.81 13.49 -5.38
C TYR A 63 -5.98 13.55 -4.11
N ASN A 64 -6.63 13.92 -3.02
CA ASN A 64 -6.07 13.67 -1.71
C ASN A 64 -6.13 12.17 -1.44
N TYR A 65 -5.16 11.65 -0.69
CA TYR A 65 -5.11 10.26 -0.29
C TYR A 65 -4.88 10.13 1.20
N THR A 66 -5.35 9.02 1.75
CA THR A 66 -5.27 8.71 3.17
C THR A 66 -4.60 7.36 3.35
N PHE A 67 -3.54 7.33 4.16
CA PHE A 67 -2.94 6.10 4.64
C PHE A 67 -3.74 5.53 5.82
N TRP A 68 -3.90 4.21 5.83
CA TRP A 68 -4.49 3.45 6.91
C TRP A 68 -3.61 2.25 7.25
N TYR A 69 -3.68 1.81 8.49
CA TYR A 69 -3.05 0.59 9.00
C TYR A 69 -4.09 -0.28 9.69
N SER A 70 -4.04 -1.58 9.46
CA SER A 70 -4.80 -2.55 10.25
C SER A 70 -3.95 -3.75 10.65
N ARG A 71 -4.22 -4.30 11.83
CA ARG A 71 -3.60 -5.54 12.31
C ARG A 71 -4.69 -6.54 12.67
N ARG A 72 -4.59 -7.75 12.14
CA ARG A 72 -5.53 -8.84 12.42
C ARG A 72 -4.97 -9.75 13.49
N THR A 73 -5.73 -9.96 14.56
CA THR A 73 -5.46 -11.04 15.53
C THR A 73 -6.14 -12.32 15.03
N PRO A 74 -5.41 -13.44 14.83
CA PRO A 74 -5.97 -14.69 14.28
C PRO A 74 -7.16 -15.27 15.06
N SER A 75 -7.34 -14.91 16.33
CA SER A 75 -8.31 -15.52 17.24
C SER A 75 -9.71 -14.87 17.26
N ARG A 76 -9.94 -13.75 16.56
CA ARG A 76 -11.25 -13.05 16.60
C ARG A 76 -11.99 -13.23 15.29
N SER A 77 -13.25 -13.66 15.36
CA SER A 77 -14.16 -13.60 14.22
C SER A 77 -14.25 -12.16 13.73
N THR A 78 -13.94 -11.94 12.46
CA THR A 78 -13.96 -10.61 11.84
C THR A 78 -15.37 -10.25 11.44
N SER A 79 -16.16 -9.71 12.37
CA SER A 79 -17.36 -8.94 12.01
C SER A 79 -16.96 -7.61 11.36
N SER A 80 -17.86 -6.99 10.58
CA SER A 80 -17.63 -5.68 9.96
C SER A 80 -17.30 -4.60 11.00
N GLN A 81 -18.02 -4.59 12.12
CA GLN A 81 -17.75 -3.69 13.26
C GLN A 81 -16.37 -3.92 13.88
N SER A 82 -15.92 -5.17 14.00
CA SER A 82 -14.58 -5.50 14.48
C SER A 82 -13.51 -5.02 13.48
N TYR A 83 -13.75 -5.13 12.17
CA TYR A 83 -12.81 -4.63 11.17
C TYR A 83 -12.68 -3.10 11.20
N GLU A 84 -13.79 -2.37 11.25
CA GLU A 84 -13.78 -0.91 11.32
C GLU A 84 -13.06 -0.40 12.58
N GLN A 85 -13.17 -1.11 13.70
CA GLN A 85 -12.43 -0.78 14.92
C GLN A 85 -10.93 -1.06 14.85
N ASN A 86 -10.50 -2.00 14.00
CA ASN A 86 -9.11 -2.43 13.87
C ASN A 86 -8.34 -1.68 12.77
N ILE A 87 -9.01 -0.84 11.98
CA ILE A 87 -8.38 0.00 10.96
C ILE A 87 -8.19 1.42 11.49
N LYS A 88 -6.94 1.88 11.43
CA LYS A 88 -6.52 3.19 11.97
C LYS A 88 -6.04 4.07 10.84
N GLN A 89 -6.58 5.29 10.77
CA GLN A 89 -6.09 6.32 9.86
C GLN A 89 -4.72 6.81 10.36
N ILE A 90 -3.72 6.80 9.48
CA ILE A 90 -2.39 7.35 9.77
C ILE A 90 -2.36 8.85 9.46
N GLY A 91 -2.81 9.22 8.27
CA GLY A 91 -2.80 10.62 7.84
C GLY A 91 -3.30 10.79 6.40
N THR A 92 -3.61 12.04 6.05
CA THR A 92 -4.10 12.44 4.74
C THR A 92 -3.14 13.46 4.14
N PHE A 93 -2.90 13.37 2.84
CA PHE A 93 -2.00 14.24 2.08
C PHE A 93 -2.60 14.62 0.73
N ALA A 94 -2.20 15.78 0.23
CA ALA A 94 -2.68 16.39 -1.01
C ALA A 94 -1.57 16.65 -2.05
N SER A 95 -0.31 16.48 -1.68
CA SER A 95 0.87 16.73 -2.52
C SER A 95 1.91 15.60 -2.42
N VAL A 96 2.86 15.62 -3.35
CA VAL A 96 3.98 14.66 -3.39
C VAL A 96 4.90 14.83 -2.17
N GLU A 97 5.15 16.06 -1.74
CA GLU A 97 5.98 16.37 -0.58
C GLU A 97 5.31 15.90 0.72
N GLN A 98 4.00 16.12 0.85
CA GLN A 98 3.23 15.61 1.98
C GLN A 98 3.20 14.08 1.98
N PHE A 99 3.05 13.44 0.82
CA PHE A 99 3.17 11.97 0.70
C PHE A 99 4.51 11.49 1.27
N TRP A 100 5.62 12.05 0.80
CA TRP A 100 6.95 11.64 1.24
C TRP A 100 7.19 11.93 2.71
N ARG A 101 6.61 12.99 3.28
CA ARG A 101 6.66 13.27 4.72
C ARG A 101 6.06 12.13 5.56
N PHE A 102 4.98 11.50 5.08
CA PHE A 102 4.45 10.30 5.71
C PHE A 102 5.30 9.08 5.40
N TYR A 103 5.48 8.77 4.11
CA TYR A 103 6.00 7.49 3.65
C TYR A 103 7.45 7.24 4.09
N SER A 104 8.29 8.28 4.16
CA SER A 104 9.68 8.16 4.64
C SER A 104 9.81 7.75 6.11
N HIS A 105 8.78 7.99 6.93
CA HIS A 105 8.75 7.62 8.36
C HIS A 105 7.90 6.37 8.63
N MET A 106 7.35 5.74 7.59
CA MET A 106 6.60 4.50 7.72
C MET A 106 7.55 3.31 7.71
N VAL A 107 7.24 2.31 8.55
CA VAL A 107 7.91 1.00 8.50
C VAL A 107 7.68 0.39 7.12
N CYS A 108 8.73 -0.16 6.50
CA CYS A 108 8.61 -0.83 5.22
C CYS A 108 7.70 -2.08 5.34
N PRO A 109 6.87 -2.39 4.33
CA PRO A 109 5.98 -3.54 4.39
C PRO A 109 6.68 -4.86 4.71
N GLY A 110 7.90 -5.08 4.19
CA GLY A 110 8.70 -6.27 4.48
C GLY A 110 9.08 -6.45 5.95
N ASP A 111 9.13 -5.37 6.72
CA ASP A 111 9.55 -5.37 8.13
C ASP A 111 8.35 -5.39 9.10
N LEU A 112 7.12 -5.34 8.56
CA LEU A 112 5.92 -5.45 9.39
C LEU A 112 5.80 -6.86 9.98
N THR A 113 5.40 -6.93 11.25
CA THR A 113 5.20 -8.19 11.96
C THR A 113 3.73 -8.59 12.06
N GLY A 114 3.48 -9.90 12.03
CA GLY A 114 2.13 -10.47 12.13
C GLY A 114 1.25 -10.19 10.91
N HIS A 115 -0.05 -10.46 11.02
CA HIS A 115 -1.00 -10.23 9.94
C HIS A 115 -1.39 -8.75 9.89
N SER A 116 -0.58 -7.96 9.17
CA SER A 116 -0.70 -6.52 9.07
C SER A 116 -1.07 -6.10 7.65
N ASP A 117 -1.74 -4.95 7.52
CA ASP A 117 -2.10 -4.37 6.23
C ASP A 117 -1.81 -2.87 6.24
N PHE A 118 -1.21 -2.36 5.17
CA PHE A 118 -1.27 -0.94 4.82
C PHE A 118 -2.27 -0.72 3.70
N HIS A 119 -3.02 0.37 3.80
CA HIS A 119 -3.98 0.79 2.79
C HIS A 119 -3.71 2.23 2.41
N LEU A 120 -3.75 2.53 1.11
CA LEU A 120 -3.70 3.89 0.60
C LEU A 120 -4.90 4.12 -0.29
N PHE A 121 -5.86 4.92 0.17
CA PHE A 121 -7.13 5.15 -0.53
C PHE A 121 -7.35 6.63 -0.77
N LYS A 122 -8.09 6.98 -1.82
CA LYS A 122 -8.51 8.36 -2.03
C LYS A 122 -9.27 8.87 -0.80
N GLU A 123 -9.07 10.15 -0.47
CA GLU A 123 -9.77 10.78 0.64
C GLU A 123 -11.28 10.64 0.46
N GLY A 124 -11.98 10.30 1.56
CA GLY A 124 -13.41 10.06 1.56
C GLY A 124 -13.83 8.62 1.22
N ILE A 125 -12.92 7.77 0.73
CA ILE A 125 -13.18 6.34 0.51
C ILE A 125 -12.53 5.54 1.63
N LYS A 126 -13.35 4.85 2.45
CA LYS A 126 -12.84 3.91 3.44
C LYS A 126 -12.36 2.63 2.74
N PRO A 127 -11.24 2.02 3.19
CA PRO A 127 -10.74 0.73 2.68
C PRO A 127 -11.60 -0.46 3.17
N MET A 128 -12.90 -0.39 2.88
CA MET A 128 -13.94 -1.33 3.31
C MET A 128 -14.87 -1.55 2.13
N TRP A 129 -15.40 -2.77 2.00
CA TRP A 129 -16.28 -3.11 0.88
C TRP A 129 -17.67 -2.48 1.04
N GLU A 130 -18.04 -2.11 2.27
CA GLU A 130 -19.29 -1.43 2.61
C GLU A 130 -19.32 0.03 2.14
N ASP A 131 -18.15 0.63 1.86
CA ASP A 131 -18.07 1.98 1.34
C ASP A 131 -18.78 2.08 -0.02
N ASP A 132 -19.51 3.17 -0.24
CA ASP A 132 -20.31 3.37 -1.44
C ASP A 132 -19.48 3.32 -2.73
N ALA A 133 -18.21 3.72 -2.68
CA ALA A 133 -17.32 3.64 -3.83
C ALA A 133 -16.81 2.21 -4.08
N ASN A 134 -16.87 1.32 -3.10
CA ASN A 134 -16.33 -0.05 -3.19
C ASN A 134 -17.43 -1.12 -3.32
N LYS A 135 -18.68 -0.87 -2.91
CA LYS A 135 -19.72 -1.92 -2.84
C LYS A 135 -19.99 -2.66 -4.16
N ASN A 136 -19.83 -1.99 -5.31
CA ASN A 136 -20.00 -2.55 -6.65
C ASN A 136 -18.65 -2.86 -7.35
N GLY A 137 -17.57 -2.70 -6.60
CA GLY A 137 -16.21 -2.74 -7.09
C GLY A 137 -15.57 -4.11 -7.08
N GLY A 138 -14.29 -4.09 -7.43
CA GLY A 138 -13.43 -5.26 -7.42
C GLY A 138 -12.00 -4.90 -7.03
N LYS A 139 -11.18 -5.95 -6.94
CA LYS A 139 -9.75 -5.81 -6.72
C LYS A 139 -8.98 -6.78 -7.59
N TRP A 140 -7.87 -6.29 -8.14
CA TRP A 140 -6.80 -7.15 -8.62
C TRP A 140 -5.92 -7.56 -7.45
N ILE A 141 -5.53 -8.83 -7.41
CA ILE A 141 -4.76 -9.46 -6.35
C ILE A 141 -3.53 -10.09 -6.98
N ILE A 142 -2.37 -9.86 -6.37
CA ILE A 142 -1.09 -10.47 -6.74
C ILE A 142 -0.46 -11.03 -5.47
N GLN A 143 -0.18 -12.32 -5.47
CA GLN A 143 0.59 -13.00 -4.43
C GLN A 143 2.08 -12.82 -4.71
N LEU A 144 2.82 -12.45 -3.67
CA LEU A 144 4.24 -12.14 -3.72
C LEU A 144 4.98 -13.08 -2.77
N GLN A 145 6.13 -13.57 -3.23
CA GLN A 145 7.09 -14.19 -2.33
C GLN A 145 7.62 -13.16 -1.33
N LYS A 146 8.07 -13.65 -0.17
CA LYS A 146 8.69 -12.82 0.85
C LYS A 146 9.90 -12.06 0.29
N GLY A 147 10.08 -10.84 0.79
CA GLY A 147 11.13 -9.92 0.34
C GLY A 147 10.72 -8.99 -0.81
N LEU A 148 9.61 -9.27 -1.51
CA LEU A 148 9.18 -8.48 -2.66
C LEU A 148 8.17 -7.37 -2.31
N ALA A 149 7.50 -7.50 -1.17
CA ALA A 149 6.38 -6.65 -0.80
C ALA A 149 6.74 -5.15 -0.75
N SER A 150 7.89 -4.79 -0.19
CA SER A 150 8.29 -3.38 -0.06
C SER A 150 8.44 -2.70 -1.43
N HIS A 151 9.19 -3.33 -2.34
CA HIS A 151 9.44 -2.78 -3.68
C HIS A 151 8.16 -2.74 -4.51
N CYS A 152 7.37 -3.81 -4.51
CA CYS A 152 6.13 -3.84 -5.27
C CYS A 152 5.08 -2.87 -4.71
N TRP A 153 5.00 -2.71 -3.39
CA TRP A 153 4.11 -1.74 -2.74
C TRP A 153 4.46 -0.31 -3.15
N GLU A 154 5.74 0.06 -3.08
CA GLU A 154 6.21 1.39 -3.46
C GLU A 154 5.88 1.69 -4.92
N ASN A 155 6.30 0.83 -5.86
CA ASN A 155 6.01 1.02 -7.28
C ASN A 155 4.50 1.13 -7.55
N LEU A 156 3.66 0.35 -6.84
CA LEU A 156 2.21 0.42 -6.97
C LEU A 156 1.65 1.78 -6.54
N ILE A 157 2.03 2.27 -5.36
CA ILE A 157 1.50 3.53 -4.84
C ILE A 157 2.05 4.73 -5.62
N LEU A 158 3.32 4.73 -6.03
CA LEU A 158 3.88 5.80 -6.86
C LEU A 158 3.18 5.86 -8.22
N ALA A 159 2.90 4.71 -8.84
CA ALA A 159 2.12 4.64 -10.08
C ALA A 159 0.69 5.16 -9.89
N MET A 160 0.04 4.85 -8.77
CA MET A 160 -1.31 5.34 -8.46
C MET A 160 -1.34 6.85 -8.26
N LEU A 161 -0.44 7.40 -7.45
CA LEU A 161 -0.30 8.84 -7.19
C LEU A 161 0.11 9.61 -8.46
N GLY A 162 0.99 9.01 -9.26
CA GLY A 162 1.48 9.50 -10.53
C GLY A 162 0.51 9.35 -11.71
N LYS A 163 -0.74 8.94 -11.46
CA LYS A 163 -1.80 8.78 -12.47
C LYS A 163 -1.48 7.79 -13.60
N GLN A 164 -0.65 6.78 -13.35
CA GLN A 164 -0.23 5.83 -14.40
C GLN A 164 -1.34 4.90 -14.88
N PHE A 165 -2.42 4.77 -14.11
CA PHE A 165 -3.59 3.96 -14.47
C PHE A 165 -4.56 4.67 -15.42
N ILE A 166 -4.48 6.01 -15.55
CA ILE A 166 -5.27 6.83 -16.48
C ILE A 166 -6.78 6.50 -16.47
N VAL A 167 -7.30 6.05 -15.32
CA VAL A 167 -8.72 5.75 -15.10
C VAL A 167 -9.19 6.43 -13.83
N GLY A 168 -10.38 7.03 -13.87
CA GLY A 168 -11.05 7.64 -12.69
C GLY A 168 -11.57 6.60 -11.68
N GLU A 169 -11.38 5.32 -11.98
CA GLU A 169 -11.99 4.16 -11.33
C GLU A 169 -11.21 3.62 -10.13
N ILE A 170 -9.94 3.98 -9.94
CA ILE A 170 -9.15 3.51 -8.79
C ILE A 170 -9.72 4.08 -7.48
N CYS A 171 -9.95 3.21 -6.50
CA CYS A 171 -10.32 3.57 -5.13
C CYS A 171 -9.08 3.69 -4.24
N GLY A 172 -8.18 2.70 -4.32
CA GLY A 172 -6.99 2.62 -3.49
C GLY A 172 -6.19 1.34 -3.71
N ALA A 173 -5.10 1.22 -2.96
CA ALA A 173 -4.20 0.08 -2.97
C ALA A 173 -4.02 -0.48 -1.55
N VAL A 174 -3.73 -1.78 -1.47
CA VAL A 174 -3.49 -2.51 -0.21
C VAL A 174 -2.24 -3.36 -0.36
N VAL A 175 -1.39 -3.37 0.66
CA VAL A 175 -0.37 -4.42 0.88
C VAL A 175 -0.70 -5.15 2.17
N SER A 176 -0.70 -6.46 2.09
CA SER A 176 -1.13 -7.39 3.13
C SER A 176 0.01 -8.34 3.45
N VAL A 177 0.60 -8.18 4.62
CA VAL A 177 1.73 -9.00 5.09
C VAL A 177 1.18 -10.22 5.80
N ARG A 178 1.54 -11.42 5.34
CA ARG A 178 1.12 -12.71 5.95
C ARG A 178 2.31 -13.58 6.26
N PHE A 179 2.09 -14.80 6.74
CA PHE A 179 3.18 -15.68 7.14
C PHE A 179 3.96 -16.24 5.93
N GLN A 180 3.26 -16.84 4.97
CA GLN A 180 3.90 -17.54 3.83
C GLN A 180 4.19 -16.63 2.65
N GLU A 181 3.25 -15.75 2.32
CA GLU A 181 3.29 -14.87 1.16
C GLU A 181 2.75 -13.50 1.53
N ASP A 182 3.15 -12.49 0.78
CA ASP A 182 2.56 -11.17 0.88
C ASP A 182 1.60 -10.96 -0.28
N ILE A 183 0.61 -10.10 -0.09
CA ILE A 183 -0.40 -9.85 -1.11
C ILE A 183 -0.44 -8.35 -1.37
N ILE A 184 -0.35 -7.95 -2.62
CA ILE A 184 -0.69 -6.58 -3.04
C ILE A 184 -2.01 -6.59 -3.79
N SER A 185 -2.77 -5.52 -3.66
CA SER A 185 -4.04 -5.36 -4.34
C SER A 185 -4.31 -3.92 -4.73
N ILE A 186 -5.00 -3.72 -5.84
CA ILE A 186 -5.56 -2.42 -6.23
C ILE A 186 -7.07 -2.57 -6.42
N TRP A 187 -7.82 -1.63 -5.85
CA TRP A 187 -9.28 -1.64 -5.79
C TRP A 187 -9.85 -0.63 -6.79
N ASN A 188 -10.94 -1.01 -7.46
CA ASN A 188 -11.64 -0.16 -8.42
C ASN A 188 -13.16 -0.18 -8.19
N LYS A 189 -13.83 0.92 -8.57
CA LYS A 189 -15.25 1.17 -8.27
C LYS A 189 -16.23 0.23 -8.96
N THR A 190 -15.92 -0.16 -10.20
CA THR A 190 -16.84 -0.91 -11.06
C THR A 190 -16.23 -2.23 -11.50
N ALA A 191 -16.61 -3.34 -10.87
CA ALA A 191 -16.07 -4.66 -11.24
C ALA A 191 -16.58 -5.18 -12.58
N SER A 192 -17.76 -4.72 -13.03
CA SER A 192 -18.39 -5.19 -14.28
C SER A 192 -17.79 -4.55 -15.54
N ASP A 193 -16.99 -3.49 -15.41
CA ASP A 193 -16.30 -2.88 -16.55
C ASP A 193 -15.05 -3.68 -16.90
N LEU A 194 -15.21 -4.61 -17.85
CA LEU A 194 -14.14 -5.49 -18.31
C LEU A 194 -13.00 -4.74 -19.02
N ALA A 195 -13.30 -3.63 -19.70
CA ALA A 195 -12.28 -2.85 -20.39
C ALA A 195 -11.40 -2.11 -19.38
N THR A 196 -12.01 -1.46 -18.39
CA THR A 196 -11.28 -0.80 -17.29
C THR A 196 -10.46 -1.82 -16.49
N THR A 197 -11.06 -2.95 -16.10
CA THR A 197 -10.35 -3.96 -15.30
C THR A 197 -9.18 -4.58 -16.07
N ALA A 198 -9.30 -4.82 -17.38
CA ALA A 198 -8.19 -5.24 -18.23
C ALA A 198 -7.09 -4.16 -18.33
N HIS A 199 -7.45 -2.89 -18.48
CA HIS A 199 -6.47 -1.80 -18.51
C HIS A 199 -5.69 -1.67 -17.19
N ILE A 200 -6.36 -1.86 -16.05
CA ILE A 200 -5.72 -1.87 -14.73
C ILE A 200 -4.71 -3.02 -14.64
N ARG A 201 -5.07 -4.23 -15.10
CA ARG A 201 -4.17 -5.40 -15.14
C ARG A 201 -2.92 -5.11 -15.96
N ASP A 202 -3.08 -4.54 -17.15
CA ASP A 202 -1.96 -4.29 -18.06
C ASP A 202 -1.04 -3.19 -17.50
N THR A 203 -1.62 -2.19 -16.84
CA THR A 203 -0.86 -1.18 -16.11
C THR A 203 -0.08 -1.78 -14.94
N LEU A 204 -0.71 -2.64 -14.11
CA LEU A 204 -0.03 -3.34 -13.00
C LEU A 204 1.19 -4.11 -13.50
N ARG A 205 1.04 -4.89 -14.57
CA ARG A 205 2.15 -5.65 -15.18
C ARG A 205 3.32 -4.76 -15.55
N ARG A 206 3.03 -3.62 -16.19
CA ARG A 206 4.03 -2.64 -16.61
C ARG A 206 4.75 -1.98 -15.44
N VAL A 207 4.00 -1.42 -14.47
CA VAL A 207 4.59 -0.60 -13.39
C VAL A 207 5.29 -1.45 -12.33
N LEU A 208 4.85 -2.69 -12.14
CA LEU A 208 5.48 -3.64 -11.23
C LEU A 208 6.53 -4.52 -11.90
N LYS A 209 6.75 -4.35 -13.22
CA LYS A 209 7.68 -5.14 -14.05
C LYS A 209 7.48 -6.66 -13.85
N LEU A 210 6.23 -7.10 -13.81
CA LEU A 210 5.91 -8.49 -13.50
C LEU A 210 6.26 -9.41 -14.67
N PRO A 211 6.83 -10.60 -14.39
CA PRO A 211 6.97 -11.65 -15.38
C PRO A 211 5.62 -11.99 -16.06
N PRO A 212 5.59 -12.33 -17.36
CA PRO A 212 4.34 -12.60 -18.09
C PRO A 212 3.48 -13.72 -17.49
N ASN A 213 4.10 -14.66 -16.79
CA ASN A 213 3.49 -15.81 -16.12
C ASN A 213 3.01 -15.49 -14.69
N THR A 214 3.18 -14.26 -14.21
CA THR A 214 2.67 -13.86 -12.89
C THR A 214 1.14 -13.99 -12.89
N ILE A 215 0.64 -14.82 -11.98
CA ILE A 215 -0.80 -15.00 -11.79
C ILE A 215 -1.35 -13.74 -11.12
N MET A 216 -2.38 -13.19 -11.74
CA MET A 216 -3.13 -12.05 -11.21
C MET A 216 -4.59 -12.44 -11.21
N GLU A 217 -5.27 -12.21 -10.08
CA GLU A 217 -6.67 -12.58 -9.93
C GLU A 217 -7.54 -11.35 -9.72
N HIS A 218 -8.63 -11.22 -10.47
CA HIS A 218 -9.63 -10.17 -10.23
C HIS A 218 -10.82 -10.75 -9.47
N LYS A 219 -11.12 -10.19 -8.29
CA LYS A 219 -12.30 -10.56 -7.49
C LYS A 219 -13.22 -9.38 -7.30
N THR A 220 -14.51 -9.60 -7.46
CA THR A 220 -15.51 -8.65 -6.96
C THR A 220 -15.48 -8.66 -5.43
N HIS A 221 -15.82 -7.53 -4.81
CA HIS A 221 -15.91 -7.48 -3.35
C HIS A 221 -17.01 -8.41 -2.82
N THR A 222 -18.13 -8.52 -3.53
CA THR A 222 -19.23 -9.44 -3.20
C THR A 222 -18.81 -10.91 -3.19
N ASN A 223 -17.98 -11.34 -4.14
CA ASN A 223 -17.46 -12.71 -4.19
C ASN A 223 -16.41 -12.97 -3.10
N SER A 224 -15.64 -11.93 -2.74
CA SER A 224 -14.63 -12.02 -1.67
C SER A 224 -15.25 -12.24 -0.28
N ILE A 225 -16.53 -11.91 -0.09
CA ILE A 225 -17.28 -12.13 1.16
C ILE A 225 -17.84 -13.55 1.24
N LYS A 226 -18.30 -14.09 0.09
CA LYS A 226 -18.95 -15.40 0.01
C LYS A 226 -17.97 -16.57 0.09
N MET A 227 -16.70 -16.35 -0.22
CA MET A 227 -15.65 -17.35 -0.02
C MET A 227 -14.92 -17.10 1.30
N PRO A 228 -15.12 -17.93 2.35
CA PRO A 228 -14.12 -18.02 3.40
C PRO A 228 -12.79 -18.47 2.78
N ALA A 229 -11.66 -18.01 3.34
CA ALA A 229 -10.32 -18.35 2.87
C ALA A 229 -10.25 -19.86 2.57
N PRO A 230 -9.72 -20.28 1.41
CA PRO A 230 -9.72 -21.69 1.07
C PRO A 230 -8.94 -22.45 2.14
N HIS A 231 -9.60 -23.41 2.79
CA HIS A 231 -8.89 -24.55 3.36
C HIS A 231 -8.00 -25.09 2.24
N SER A 232 -6.70 -25.15 2.53
CA SER A 232 -5.64 -25.77 1.75
C SER A 232 -6.15 -26.82 0.77
N LEU A 233 -6.25 -26.47 -0.51
CA LEU A 233 -6.35 -27.45 -1.57
C LEU A 233 -4.95 -28.02 -1.77
N GLN A 234 -4.69 -29.17 -1.16
CA GLN A 234 -3.74 -30.13 -1.68
C GLN A 234 -4.18 -30.54 -3.09
N ASN A 235 -3.49 -30.04 -4.12
CA ASN A 235 -2.87 -30.88 -5.16
C ASN A 235 -2.23 -30.03 -6.26
N ASP A 236 -0.94 -30.30 -6.46
CA ASP A 236 -0.17 -30.34 -7.71
C ASP A 236 -0.58 -29.42 -8.87
N SER A 237 0.05 -28.23 -8.90
CA SER A 237 0.52 -27.63 -10.16
C SER A 237 1.61 -26.59 -9.89
N ILE A 238 2.84 -26.99 -10.25
CA ILE A 238 3.98 -26.18 -10.69
C ILE A 238 4.06 -24.76 -10.06
N HIS A 239 4.64 -24.68 -8.87
CA HIS A 239 5.20 -23.43 -8.35
C HIS A 239 6.25 -22.92 -9.34
N THR A 240 5.93 -21.89 -10.12
CA THR A 240 6.97 -21.15 -10.83
C THR A 240 7.56 -20.12 -9.88
N THR A 241 8.81 -20.35 -9.52
CA THR A 241 9.65 -19.49 -8.70
C THR A 241 9.75 -18.10 -9.31
N ILE A 242 9.40 -17.05 -8.57
CA ILE A 242 9.73 -15.68 -8.94
C ILE A 242 11.15 -15.42 -8.39
N VAL A 243 12.15 -15.72 -9.20
CA VAL A 243 13.52 -15.23 -8.94
C VAL A 243 13.59 -13.84 -9.55
N TYR A 244 13.64 -12.81 -8.71
CA TYR A 244 14.19 -11.53 -9.16
C TYR A 244 15.70 -11.74 -9.28
N ASP A 245 16.21 -11.73 -10.52
CA ASP A 245 17.66 -11.72 -10.73
C ASP A 245 18.26 -10.53 -10.00
N ARG A 246 19.24 -10.81 -9.14
CA ARG A 246 20.08 -9.84 -8.44
C ARG A 246 20.94 -9.07 -9.43
N VAL A 247 20.33 -8.14 -10.14
CA VAL A 247 21.05 -7.08 -10.84
C VAL A 247 20.31 -5.81 -10.50
N PHE A 248 20.75 -5.15 -9.42
CA PHE A 248 20.59 -3.74 -9.02
C PHE A 248 20.82 -3.70 -7.50
N LEU A 249 22.08 -3.88 -7.13
CA LEU A 249 22.73 -3.19 -6.01
C LEU A 249 23.60 -2.09 -6.62
#